data_AF-A0A662VY00-F1
#
_entry.id   AF-A0A662VY00-F1
#
_cell.length_a   1.000
_cell.length_b   1.000
_cell.length_c   1.000
_cell.angle_alpha   90.00
_cell.angle_beta   90.00
_cell.angle_gamma   90.00
#
_symmetry.space_group_name_H-M   'P 1'
#
loop_
_entity.id
_entity.type
_entity.pdbx_description
1 polymer ?
#
loop_
_entity_poly.entity_id
_entity_poly.type
_entity_poly.pdbx_seq_one_letter_code
_entity_poly.pdbx_strand_id
1 'polypeptide(L)'
;MNCVDLLETLAKLELKNGEKYFQTLEGHTKDALKILKAYIQRNYDVITQFCERWKLNKEKFLRNLFLTVYLHDIGKITKEFQENIRQNKRSQKYPHAYYGFFLLYESFTDTVIEIPIELVAILGHHTQLYDQLYSDYNQFEKPTFLESEIVEFVNRAVRVHKELSFNEFFEFDGFTVTIPEFRWKRIEKARINLIRKIKMHLDENRNWERTKSIFSYFFAILQTCDDYASAHFSKFVER
;
A
#
# COMPACT_ATOMS: atom_id res chain seq x y z
N MET A 1 35.79 -0.76 -4.24
CA MET A 1 34.48 -0.10 -4.39
C MET A 1 33.56 -1.15 -4.96
N ASN A 2 32.91 -1.93 -4.09
CA ASN A 2 32.07 -3.04 -4.54
C ASN A 2 30.73 -2.45 -5.00
N CYS A 3 30.50 -2.51 -6.30
CA CYS A 3 29.17 -2.35 -6.88
C CYS A 3 28.34 -3.53 -6.34
N VAL A 4 27.58 -3.30 -5.27
CA VAL A 4 26.48 -4.21 -4.93
C VAL A 4 25.48 -3.98 -6.03
N ASP A 5 25.36 -4.93 -6.96
CA ASP A 5 24.23 -4.96 -7.89
C ASP A 5 22.96 -4.87 -7.06
N LEU A 6 22.34 -3.70 -7.03
CA LEU A 6 21.00 -3.49 -6.47
C LEU A 6 20.08 -4.37 -7.31
N LEU A 7 19.77 -5.55 -6.77
CA LEU A 7 18.79 -6.44 -7.35
C LEU A 7 17.46 -5.69 -7.39
N GLU A 8 17.03 -5.36 -8.60
CA GLU A 8 15.78 -4.64 -8.83
C GLU A 8 14.63 -5.36 -8.12
N THR A 9 13.87 -4.62 -7.29
CA THR A 9 12.77 -5.21 -6.53
C THR A 9 11.59 -5.47 -7.47
N LEU A 10 11.01 -6.66 -7.38
CA LEU A 10 9.96 -7.15 -8.25
C LEU A 10 8.61 -7.12 -7.54
N ALA A 11 7.54 -6.87 -8.29
CA ALA A 11 6.16 -6.90 -7.80
C ALA A 11 5.29 -7.97 -8.44
N LYS A 12 5.50 -8.26 -9.73
CA LYS A 12 4.67 -9.18 -10.51
C LYS A 12 5.54 -10.07 -11.41
N LEU A 13 5.05 -11.27 -11.68
CA LEU A 13 5.59 -12.24 -12.62
C LEU A 13 4.43 -12.75 -13.47
N GLU A 14 4.62 -12.72 -14.78
CA GLU A 14 3.74 -13.34 -15.77
C GLU A 14 4.50 -14.38 -16.58
N LEU A 15 3.78 -15.39 -17.05
CA LEU A 15 4.34 -16.45 -17.89
C LEU A 15 3.68 -16.41 -19.27
N LYS A 16 4.51 -16.38 -20.32
CA LYS A 16 4.06 -16.54 -21.71
C LYS A 16 4.93 -17.58 -22.38
N ASN A 17 4.32 -18.66 -22.86
CA ASN A 17 5.02 -19.76 -23.55
C ASN A 17 6.22 -20.34 -22.76
N GLY A 18 6.14 -20.35 -21.43
CA GLY A 18 7.22 -20.83 -20.55
C GLY A 18 8.30 -19.79 -20.22
N GLU A 19 8.27 -18.61 -20.84
CA GLU A 19 9.15 -17.49 -20.53
C GLU A 19 8.59 -16.65 -19.38
N LYS A 20 9.49 -16.11 -18.55
CA LYS A 20 9.17 -15.28 -17.39
C LYS A 20 9.28 -13.80 -17.73
N TYR A 21 8.21 -13.06 -17.50
CA TYR A 21 8.16 -11.61 -17.63
C TYR A 21 7.95 -10.99 -16.26
N PHE A 22 8.88 -10.15 -15.82
CA PHE A 22 8.84 -9.52 -14.50
C PHE A 22 8.44 -8.06 -14.61
N GLN A 23 7.63 -7.61 -13.66
CA GLN A 23 7.40 -6.19 -13.41
C GLN A 23 8.11 -5.79 -12.13
N THR A 24 8.83 -4.69 -12.19
CA THR A 24 9.51 -4.09 -11.04
C THR A 24 8.47 -3.49 -10.09
N LEU A 25 8.81 -3.37 -8.81
CA LEU A 25 7.94 -2.76 -7.82
C LEU A 25 7.67 -1.28 -8.14
N GLU A 26 8.71 -0.54 -8.55
CA GLU A 26 8.55 0.83 -9.01
C GLU A 26 7.65 0.91 -10.26
N GLY A 27 7.79 -0.03 -11.20
CA GLY A 27 6.97 -0.12 -12.40
C GLY A 27 5.48 -0.34 -12.08
N HIS A 28 5.18 -1.36 -11.26
CA HIS A 28 3.80 -1.64 -10.79
C HIS A 28 3.22 -0.43 -10.06
N THR A 29 3.99 0.18 -9.17
CA THR A 29 3.58 1.36 -8.40
C THR A 29 3.28 2.55 -9.31
N LYS A 30 4.15 2.84 -10.29
CA LYS A 30 3.94 3.93 -11.26
C LYS A 30 2.70 3.69 -12.12
N ASP A 31 2.43 2.45 -12.52
CA ASP A 31 1.23 2.13 -13.30
C ASP A 31 -0.04 2.30 -12.45
N ALA A 32 -0.04 1.84 -11.19
CA ALA A 32 -1.13 2.09 -10.24
C ALA A 32 -1.37 3.59 -10.01
N LEU A 33 -0.29 4.38 -9.90
CA LEU A 33 -0.38 5.83 -9.73
C LEU A 33 -0.87 6.56 -10.99
N LYS A 34 -0.55 6.09 -12.19
CA LYS A 34 -1.15 6.65 -13.43
C LYS A 34 -2.67 6.41 -13.46
N ILE A 35 -3.13 5.25 -13.00
CA ILE A 35 -4.56 4.96 -12.85
C ILE A 35 -5.18 5.87 -11.80
N LEU A 36 -4.54 6.05 -10.65
CA LEU A 36 -4.98 7.00 -9.63
C LEU A 36 -5.10 8.42 -10.18
N LYS A 37 -4.08 8.91 -10.90
CA LYS A 37 -4.12 10.24 -11.52
C LYS A 37 -5.30 10.37 -12.47
N ALA A 38 -5.48 9.42 -13.38
CA ALA A 38 -6.60 9.42 -14.31
C ALA A 38 -7.96 9.36 -13.57
N TYR A 39 -8.04 8.62 -12.46
CA TYR A 39 -9.23 8.56 -11.61
C TYR A 39 -9.53 9.92 -10.99
N ILE A 40 -8.53 10.58 -10.38
CA ILE A 40 -8.68 11.90 -9.77
C ILE A 40 -9.12 12.92 -10.82
N GLN A 41 -8.48 12.96 -11.99
CA GLN A 41 -8.81 13.91 -13.06
C GLN A 41 -10.26 13.75 -13.55
N ARG A 42 -10.72 12.51 -13.73
CA ARG A 42 -12.08 12.23 -14.22
C ARG A 42 -13.16 12.44 -13.16
N ASN A 43 -12.81 12.28 -11.89
CA ASN A 43 -13.77 12.29 -10.77
C ASN A 43 -13.49 13.45 -9.80
N TYR A 44 -12.79 14.50 -10.23
CA TYR A 44 -12.33 15.57 -9.33
C TYR A 44 -13.48 16.24 -8.57
N ASP A 45 -14.58 16.54 -9.26
CA ASP A 45 -15.77 17.14 -8.66
C ASP A 45 -16.46 16.17 -7.69
N VAL A 46 -16.52 14.88 -8.03
CA VAL A 46 -17.09 13.84 -7.16
C VAL A 46 -16.26 13.68 -5.89
N ILE A 47 -14.93 13.65 -6.00
CA ILE A 47 -14.03 13.62 -4.85
C ILE A 47 -14.21 14.89 -4.00
N THR A 48 -14.32 16.05 -4.63
CA THR A 48 -14.53 17.33 -3.92
C THR A 48 -15.84 17.30 -3.13
N GLN A 49 -16.96 16.95 -3.76
CA GLN A 49 -18.26 16.81 -3.09
C GLN A 49 -18.24 15.74 -1.99
N PHE A 50 -17.51 14.63 -2.20
CA PHE A 50 -17.35 13.60 -1.18
C PHE A 50 -16.59 14.13 0.04
N CYS A 51 -15.47 14.83 -0.17
CA CYS A 51 -14.71 15.46 0.90
C CYS A 51 -15.54 16.51 1.64
N GLU A 52 -16.30 17.35 0.93
CA GLU A 52 -17.20 18.35 1.54
C GLU A 52 -18.28 17.69 2.40
N ARG A 53 -18.99 16.69 1.85
CA ARG A 53 -20.03 15.94 2.56
C ARG A 53 -19.53 15.36 3.88
N TRP A 54 -18.33 14.79 3.88
CA TRP A 54 -17.74 14.11 5.04
C TRP A 54 -16.79 15.00 5.86
N LYS A 55 -16.71 16.30 5.52
CA LYS A 55 -15.86 17.31 6.17
C LYS A 55 -14.39 16.89 6.22
N LEU A 56 -13.86 16.44 5.09
CA LEU A 56 -12.46 16.04 4.92
C LEU A 56 -11.65 17.18 4.32
N ASN A 57 -10.40 17.29 4.75
CA ASN A 57 -9.42 18.06 4.01
C ASN A 57 -9.10 17.32 2.70
N LYS A 58 -9.52 17.90 1.56
CA LYS A 58 -9.37 17.30 0.22
C LYS A 58 -7.90 17.08 -0.14
N GLU A 59 -7.04 18.07 0.12
CA GLU A 59 -5.61 17.96 -0.20
C GLU A 59 -4.96 16.80 0.57
N LYS A 60 -5.25 16.71 1.87
CA LYS A 60 -4.85 15.59 2.73
C LYS A 60 -5.38 14.25 2.23
N PHE A 61 -6.65 14.20 1.81
CA PHE A 61 -7.27 13.00 1.25
C PHE A 61 -6.51 12.52 0.00
N LEU A 62 -6.24 13.42 -0.95
CA LEU A 62 -5.53 13.10 -2.19
C LEU A 62 -4.08 12.68 -1.93
N ARG A 63 -3.38 13.41 -1.05
CA ARG A 63 -2.00 13.09 -0.66
C ARG A 63 -1.90 11.72 0.02
N ASN A 64 -2.82 11.41 0.93
CA ASN A 64 -2.82 10.13 1.63
C ASN A 64 -3.25 8.98 0.72
N LEU A 65 -4.13 9.23 -0.26
CA LEU A 65 -4.48 8.26 -1.28
C LEU A 65 -3.27 7.94 -2.17
N PHE A 66 -2.52 8.97 -2.61
CA PHE A 66 -1.25 8.80 -3.30
C PHE A 66 -0.26 7.95 -2.48
N LEU A 67 -0.04 8.30 -1.21
CA LEU A 67 0.87 7.55 -0.33
C LEU A 67 0.42 6.10 -0.14
N THR A 68 -0.88 5.86 0.03
CA THR A 68 -1.41 4.51 0.20
C THR A 68 -1.20 3.68 -1.06
N VAL A 69 -1.51 4.22 -2.24
CA VAL A 69 -1.24 3.53 -3.52
C VAL A 69 0.26 3.33 -3.72
N TYR A 70 1.10 4.30 -3.36
CA TYR A 70 2.54 4.17 -3.46
C TYR A 70 3.10 3.04 -2.59
N LEU A 71 2.58 2.90 -1.37
CA LEU A 71 3.15 2.04 -0.33
C LEU A 71 2.44 0.68 -0.16
N HIS A 72 1.32 0.42 -0.86
CA HIS A 72 0.50 -0.78 -0.63
C HIS A 72 1.30 -2.10 -0.72
N ASP A 73 2.27 -2.14 -1.64
CA ASP A 73 3.09 -3.32 -1.91
C ASP A 73 4.48 -3.25 -1.26
N ILE A 74 4.76 -2.29 -0.36
CA ILE A 74 6.10 -2.13 0.25
C ILE A 74 6.55 -3.40 1.01
N GLY A 75 5.62 -4.19 1.52
CA GLY A 75 5.91 -5.47 2.17
C GLY A 75 6.47 -6.56 1.23
N LYS A 76 6.53 -6.31 -0.09
CA LYS A 76 7.22 -7.15 -1.08
C LYS A 76 8.74 -6.94 -1.08
N ILE A 77 9.24 -5.91 -0.41
CA ILE A 77 10.67 -5.60 -0.27
C ILE A 77 11.26 -6.45 0.87
N THR A 78 11.11 -7.77 0.74
CA THR A 78 11.68 -8.78 1.62
C THR A 78 12.47 -9.77 0.80
N LYS A 79 13.53 -10.34 1.37
CA LYS A 79 14.35 -11.35 0.70
C LYS A 79 13.49 -12.52 0.22
N GLU A 80 12.56 -12.97 1.05
CA GLU A 80 11.74 -14.15 0.80
C GLU A 80 10.72 -13.92 -0.31
N PHE A 81 10.09 -12.74 -0.38
CA PHE A 81 9.21 -12.41 -1.50
C PHE A 81 10.01 -12.33 -2.81
N GLN A 82 11.17 -11.67 -2.77
CA GLN A 82 12.03 -11.46 -3.93
C GLN A 82 12.63 -12.77 -4.48
N GLU A 83 12.97 -13.72 -3.62
CA GLU A 83 13.42 -15.06 -4.03
C GLU A 83 12.28 -15.90 -4.61
N ASN A 84 11.12 -15.91 -3.92
CA ASN A 84 9.96 -16.68 -4.33
C ASN A 84 9.46 -16.26 -5.73
N ILE A 85 9.32 -14.95 -5.98
CA ILE A 85 8.83 -14.46 -7.27
C ILE A 85 9.78 -14.80 -8.42
N ARG A 86 11.10 -14.67 -8.24
CA ARG A 86 12.11 -15.07 -9.27
C ARG A 86 12.03 -16.57 -9.59
N GLN A 87 11.72 -17.38 -8.60
CA GLN A 87 11.59 -18.84 -8.74
C GLN A 87 10.19 -19.28 -9.22
N ASN A 88 9.26 -18.35 -9.48
CA ASN A 88 7.85 -18.68 -9.76
C ASN A 88 7.20 -19.53 -8.64
N LYS A 89 7.56 -19.25 -7.39
CA LYS A 89 6.97 -19.88 -6.20
C LYS A 89 5.94 -18.95 -5.59
N ARG A 90 4.71 -19.45 -5.42
CA ARG A 90 3.67 -18.77 -4.64
C ARG A 90 3.72 -19.29 -3.21
N SER A 91 3.71 -18.39 -2.23
CA SER A 91 3.73 -18.75 -0.81
C SER A 91 2.75 -17.88 -0.03
N GLN A 92 1.86 -18.52 0.74
CA GLN A 92 0.98 -17.84 1.69
C GLN A 92 1.68 -17.54 3.02
N LYS A 93 2.91 -18.06 3.21
CA LYS A 93 3.68 -17.88 4.45
C LYS A 93 4.27 -16.49 4.62
N TYR A 94 4.30 -15.70 3.54
CA TYR A 94 4.89 -14.36 3.51
C TYR A 94 3.87 -13.31 3.03
N PRO A 95 2.82 -13.01 3.83
CA PRO A 95 1.76 -12.07 3.44
C PRO A 95 2.29 -10.63 3.38
N HIS A 96 2.58 -10.15 2.18
CA HIS A 96 3.20 -8.83 1.99
C HIS A 96 2.32 -7.67 2.47
N ALA A 97 0.99 -7.79 2.41
CA ALA A 97 0.08 -6.78 2.97
C ALA A 97 0.24 -6.64 4.50
N TYR A 98 0.42 -7.76 5.22
CA TYR A 98 0.62 -7.75 6.67
C TYR A 98 1.99 -7.18 7.05
N TYR A 99 3.03 -7.50 6.28
CA TYR A 99 4.35 -6.94 6.49
C TYR A 99 4.44 -5.46 6.08
N GLY A 100 3.73 -5.04 5.03
CA GLY A 100 3.58 -3.63 4.65
C GLY A 100 2.92 -2.82 5.76
N PHE A 101 1.82 -3.35 6.33
CA PHE A 101 1.19 -2.78 7.53
C PHE A 101 2.21 -2.63 8.68
N PHE A 102 2.99 -3.66 8.98
CA PHE A 102 3.98 -3.61 10.05
C PHE A 102 5.05 -2.54 9.84
N LEU A 103 5.61 -2.45 8.62
CA LEU A 103 6.62 -1.46 8.26
C LEU A 103 6.10 -0.03 8.42
N LEU A 104 4.81 0.20 8.15
CA LEU A 104 4.23 1.53 8.11
C LEU A 104 3.51 1.93 9.41
N TYR A 105 3.26 0.99 10.32
CA TYR A 105 2.42 1.21 11.50
C TYR A 105 2.86 2.39 12.38
N GLU A 106 4.17 2.55 12.57
CA GLU A 106 4.73 3.63 13.41
C GLU A 106 4.98 4.92 12.61
N SER A 107 5.12 4.83 11.28
CA SER A 107 5.43 5.98 10.42
C SER A 107 4.19 6.68 9.87
N PHE A 108 3.07 5.97 9.69
CA PHE A 108 1.84 6.52 9.12
C PHE A 108 0.98 7.19 10.19
N THR A 109 1.41 8.37 10.65
CA THR A 109 0.75 9.11 11.74
C THR A 109 -0.24 10.16 11.25
N ASP A 110 0.02 10.76 10.09
CA ASP A 110 -0.84 11.81 9.52
C ASP A 110 -1.96 11.21 8.66
N THR A 111 -3.12 11.01 9.27
CA THR A 111 -4.23 10.18 8.75
C THR A 111 -5.44 11.02 8.32
N VAL A 112 -6.17 10.60 7.29
CA VAL A 112 -7.30 11.34 6.69
C VAL A 112 -8.40 11.63 7.72
N ILE A 113 -8.62 10.67 8.62
CA ILE A 113 -9.52 10.78 9.78
C ILE A 113 -8.78 10.34 11.05
N GLU A 114 -9.46 10.34 12.18
CA GLU A 114 -8.89 10.10 13.51
C GLU A 114 -8.30 8.68 13.70
N ILE A 115 -8.62 7.78 12.77
CA ILE A 115 -8.11 6.41 12.69
C ILE A 115 -7.31 6.20 11.39
N PRO A 116 -6.29 5.32 11.40
CA PRO A 116 -5.40 5.15 10.25
C PRO A 116 -6.02 4.26 9.17
N ILE A 117 -7.03 4.79 8.46
CA ILE A 117 -7.72 4.07 7.38
C ILE A 117 -6.79 3.68 6.24
N GLU A 118 -5.67 4.38 6.08
CA GLU A 118 -4.62 4.10 5.10
C GLU A 118 -3.93 2.79 5.42
N LEU A 119 -3.53 2.59 6.68
CA LEU A 119 -2.95 1.33 7.15
C LEU A 119 -3.96 0.18 7.05
N VAL A 120 -5.24 0.46 7.29
CA VAL A 120 -6.33 -0.51 7.15
C VAL A 120 -6.51 -0.90 5.68
N ALA A 121 -6.44 0.06 4.77
CA ALA A 121 -6.51 -0.17 3.34
C ALA A 121 -5.32 -0.99 2.83
N ILE A 122 -4.09 -0.66 3.26
CA ILE A 122 -2.88 -1.44 2.94
C ILE A 122 -2.96 -2.85 3.53
N LEU A 123 -3.43 -3.01 4.77
CA LEU A 123 -3.58 -4.34 5.35
C LEU A 123 -4.58 -5.20 4.56
N GLY A 124 -5.66 -4.58 4.07
CA GLY A 124 -6.76 -5.26 3.42
C GLY A 124 -6.62 -5.46 1.92
N HIS A 125 -5.67 -4.87 1.19
CA HIS A 125 -5.80 -4.71 -0.26
C HIS A 125 -5.97 -5.98 -1.11
N HIS A 126 -5.56 -7.17 -0.63
CA HIS A 126 -5.80 -8.46 -1.31
C HIS A 126 -7.07 -9.21 -0.84
N THR A 127 -7.79 -8.71 0.16
CA THR A 127 -8.85 -9.45 0.86
C THR A 127 -9.98 -8.53 1.32
N GLN A 128 -11.08 -9.12 1.79
CA GLN A 128 -12.05 -8.35 2.58
C GLN A 128 -11.52 -8.18 4.00
N LEU A 129 -11.76 -7.02 4.60
CA LEU A 129 -11.40 -6.77 6.00
C LEU A 129 -12.38 -7.43 6.96
N TYR A 130 -11.84 -8.15 7.93
CA TYR A 130 -12.56 -8.68 9.08
C TYR A 130 -11.61 -8.76 10.28
N ASP A 131 -12.16 -8.79 11.49
CA ASP A 131 -11.40 -8.69 12.75
C ASP A 131 -10.31 -9.76 12.92
N GLN A 132 -10.46 -10.92 12.27
CA GLN A 132 -9.54 -12.04 12.36
C GLN A 132 -8.53 -12.10 11.20
N LEU A 133 -8.49 -11.08 10.34
CA LEU A 133 -7.53 -11.02 9.26
C LEU A 133 -6.10 -11.01 9.84
N TYR A 134 -5.27 -11.98 9.41
CA TYR A 134 -3.92 -12.22 9.94
C TYR A 134 -3.84 -12.52 11.45
N SER A 135 -4.91 -13.03 12.07
CA SER A 135 -4.88 -13.37 13.50
C SER A 135 -4.06 -14.62 13.82
N ASP A 136 -4.11 -15.64 12.97
CA ASP A 136 -3.23 -16.80 13.06
C ASP A 136 -1.92 -16.51 12.35
N TYR A 137 -0.95 -15.97 13.09
CA TYR A 137 0.40 -15.71 12.55
C TYR A 137 1.31 -16.95 12.58
N ASN A 138 0.86 -18.09 13.13
CA ASN A 138 1.67 -19.32 13.19
C ASN A 138 1.87 -19.96 11.80
N GLN A 139 0.99 -19.65 10.85
CA GLN A 139 1.12 -20.03 9.44
C GLN A 139 2.13 -19.16 8.66
N PHE A 140 2.63 -18.06 9.26
CA PHE A 140 3.56 -17.15 8.60
C PHE A 140 5.00 -17.39 9.05
N GLU A 141 5.94 -17.10 8.15
CA GLU A 141 7.37 -17.16 8.43
C GLU A 141 7.93 -15.74 8.68
N LYS A 142 9.09 -15.64 9.33
CA LYS A 142 9.70 -14.35 9.63
C LYS A 142 10.25 -13.74 8.33
N PRO A 143 9.91 -12.49 7.97
CA PRO A 143 10.51 -11.83 6.82
C PRO A 143 11.91 -11.29 7.15
N THR A 144 12.74 -11.18 6.11
CA THR A 144 13.98 -10.42 6.10
C THR A 144 13.78 -9.16 5.26
N PHE A 145 13.59 -8.02 5.92
CA PHE A 145 13.41 -6.73 5.25
C PHE A 145 14.70 -6.29 4.57
N LEU A 146 14.61 -5.85 3.31
CA LEU A 146 15.72 -5.26 2.59
C LEU A 146 15.73 -3.75 2.89
N GLU A 147 16.36 -3.38 4.01
CA GLU A 147 16.19 -2.05 4.63
C GLU A 147 16.63 -0.89 3.73
N SER A 148 17.77 -1.04 3.04
CA SER A 148 18.26 -0.05 2.08
C SER A 148 17.26 0.22 0.96
N GLU A 149 16.70 -0.84 0.40
CA GLU A 149 15.75 -0.81 -0.70
C GLU A 149 14.40 -0.23 -0.27
N ILE A 150 13.97 -0.49 0.98
CA ILE A 150 12.79 0.13 1.58
C ILE A 150 12.97 1.64 1.69
N VAL A 151 14.10 2.09 2.26
CA VAL A 151 14.40 3.52 2.43
C VAL A 151 14.51 4.20 1.07
N GLU A 152 15.20 3.59 0.12
CA GLU A 152 15.35 4.12 -1.24
C GLU A 152 13.99 4.19 -1.97
N PHE A 153 13.16 3.16 -1.85
CA PHE A 153 11.81 3.14 -2.41
C PHE A 153 10.95 4.26 -1.83
N VAL A 154 10.97 4.47 -0.51
CA VAL A 154 10.21 5.54 0.14
C VAL A 154 10.71 6.93 -0.27
N ASN A 155 12.04 7.14 -0.29
CA ASN A 155 12.64 8.43 -0.68
C ASN A 155 12.33 8.81 -2.14
N ARG A 156 12.14 7.82 -3.02
CA ARG A 156 11.71 8.06 -4.42
C ARG A 156 10.30 8.62 -4.55
N ALA A 157 9.45 8.55 -3.52
CA ALA A 157 8.06 9.01 -3.60
C ALA A 157 7.93 10.47 -4.03
N VAL A 158 8.80 11.37 -3.55
CA VAL A 158 8.81 12.80 -3.94
C VAL A 158 9.11 12.97 -5.43
N ARG A 159 10.07 12.20 -5.94
CA ARG A 159 10.42 12.21 -7.35
C ARG A 159 9.25 11.68 -8.19
N VAL A 160 8.63 10.56 -7.80
CA VAL A 160 7.49 9.97 -8.52
C VAL A 160 6.27 10.90 -8.51
N HIS A 161 5.99 11.58 -7.39
CA HIS A 161 4.95 12.61 -7.29
C HIS A 161 5.13 13.70 -8.36
N LYS A 162 6.35 14.22 -8.50
CA LYS A 162 6.70 15.23 -9.52
C LYS A 162 6.66 14.67 -10.94
N GLU A 163 7.27 13.50 -11.18
CA GLU A 163 7.31 12.84 -12.49
C GLU A 163 5.91 12.58 -13.07
N LEU A 164 4.98 12.18 -12.22
CA LEU A 164 3.58 11.93 -12.61
C LEU A 164 2.70 13.18 -12.48
N SER A 165 3.29 14.33 -12.17
CA SER A 165 2.63 15.64 -12.01
C SER A 165 1.45 15.63 -11.01
N PHE A 166 1.61 14.97 -9.86
CA PHE A 166 0.63 15.05 -8.77
C PHE A 166 0.66 16.39 -8.02
N ASN A 167 1.68 17.22 -8.26
CA ASN A 167 1.76 18.59 -7.77
C ASN A 167 0.63 19.50 -8.28
N GLU A 168 -0.14 19.06 -9.28
CA GLU A 168 -1.37 19.75 -9.70
C GLU A 168 -2.54 19.57 -8.70
N PHE A 169 -2.43 18.61 -7.77
CA PHE A 169 -3.48 18.26 -6.82
C PHE A 169 -3.17 18.58 -5.36
N PHE A 170 -1.92 18.42 -4.94
CA PHE A 170 -1.47 18.61 -3.55
C PHE A 170 0.04 18.79 -3.46
N GLU A 171 0.50 19.48 -2.42
CA GLU A 171 1.92 19.56 -2.07
C GLU A 171 2.41 18.29 -1.36
N PHE A 172 3.64 17.87 -1.65
CA PHE A 172 4.22 16.66 -1.08
C PHE A 172 5.73 16.76 -0.89
N ASP A 173 6.13 16.85 0.37
CA ASP A 173 7.54 17.00 0.78
C ASP A 173 8.23 15.67 1.09
N GLY A 174 7.49 14.56 1.00
CA GLY A 174 8.01 13.21 1.22
C GLY A 174 7.33 12.48 2.37
N PHE A 175 7.84 11.28 2.63
CA PHE A 175 7.41 10.40 3.70
C PHE A 175 8.66 9.76 4.29
N THR A 176 8.73 9.64 5.61
CA THR A 176 9.84 8.99 6.28
C THR A 176 9.36 7.68 6.86
N VAL A 177 10.08 6.59 6.56
CA VAL A 177 9.83 5.29 7.16
C VAL A 177 10.88 5.00 8.23
N THR A 178 10.43 4.51 9.38
CA THR A 178 11.31 3.95 10.41
C THR A 178 11.10 2.45 10.39
N ILE A 179 12.09 1.69 9.96
CA ILE A 179 11.96 0.24 9.83
C ILE A 179 12.05 -0.39 11.23
N PRO A 180 10.97 -1.00 11.75
CA PRO A 180 10.98 -1.59 13.07
C PRO A 180 11.67 -2.97 13.06
N GLU A 181 12.43 -3.28 14.12
CA GLU A 181 12.89 -4.66 14.35
C GLU A 181 11.69 -5.62 14.39
N PHE A 182 11.71 -6.63 13.52
CA PHE A 182 10.62 -7.59 13.40
C PHE A 182 10.57 -8.53 14.61
N ARG A 183 9.42 -8.55 15.29
CA ARG A 183 9.05 -9.54 16.31
C ARG A 183 7.56 -9.86 16.18
N TRP A 184 7.19 -11.14 16.24
CA TRP A 184 5.79 -11.58 16.16
C TRP A 184 4.88 -10.86 17.17
N LYS A 185 5.33 -10.77 18.42
CA LYS A 185 4.60 -10.02 19.46
C LYS A 185 4.40 -8.54 19.13
N ARG A 186 5.30 -7.92 18.35
CA ARG A 186 5.22 -6.50 17.98
C ARG A 186 4.17 -6.28 16.89
N ILE A 187 4.22 -7.08 15.81
CA ILE A 187 3.23 -7.00 14.73
C ILE A 187 1.83 -7.40 15.21
N GLU A 188 1.74 -8.41 16.07
CA GLU A 188 0.49 -8.81 16.73
C GLU A 188 -0.07 -7.67 17.58
N LYS A 189 0.75 -7.06 18.45
CA LYS A 189 0.36 -5.91 19.26
C LYS A 189 -0.07 -4.72 18.41
N ALA A 190 0.62 -4.46 17.30
CA ALA A 190 0.25 -3.41 16.34
C ALA A 190 -1.15 -3.67 15.75
N ARG A 191 -1.43 -4.90 15.31
CA ARG A 191 -2.75 -5.30 14.80
C ARG A 191 -3.85 -5.15 15.86
N ILE A 192 -3.62 -5.64 17.08
CA ILE A 192 -4.58 -5.54 18.19
C ILE A 192 -4.86 -4.07 18.53
N ASN A 193 -3.81 -3.24 18.59
CA ASN A 193 -3.96 -1.81 18.85
C ASN A 193 -4.73 -1.09 17.73
N LEU A 194 -4.47 -1.43 16.47
CA LEU A 194 -5.21 -0.91 15.34
C LEU A 194 -6.70 -1.23 15.48
N ILE A 195 -7.06 -2.50 15.69
CA ILE A 195 -8.45 -2.94 15.86
C ILE A 195 -9.10 -2.22 17.05
N ARG A 196 -8.41 -2.14 18.20
CA ARG A 196 -8.91 -1.45 19.39
C ARG A 196 -9.17 0.03 19.11
N LYS A 197 -8.26 0.72 18.42
CA LYS A 197 -8.40 2.14 18.07
C LYS A 197 -9.61 2.36 17.16
N ILE A 198 -9.83 1.49 16.19
CA ILE A 198 -11.00 1.54 15.30
C ILE A 198 -12.28 1.33 16.09
N LYS A 199 -12.35 0.28 16.92
CA LYS A 199 -13.53 -0.03 17.75
C LYS A 199 -13.89 1.13 18.68
N MET A 200 -12.92 1.64 19.43
CA MET A 200 -13.13 2.80 20.31
C MET A 200 -13.67 4.02 19.54
N HIS A 201 -13.06 4.34 18.39
CA HIS A 201 -13.53 5.46 17.57
C HIS A 201 -14.97 5.28 17.09
N LEU A 202 -15.35 4.07 16.69
CA LEU A 202 -16.71 3.75 16.22
C LEU A 202 -17.73 3.80 17.38
N ASP A 203 -17.37 3.29 18.56
CA ASP A 203 -18.23 3.26 19.74
C ASP A 203 -18.46 4.67 20.31
N GLU A 204 -17.39 5.48 20.43
CA GLU A 204 -17.43 6.83 21.01
C GLU A 204 -18.20 7.81 20.12
N ASN A 205 -17.99 7.76 18.81
CA ASN A 205 -18.56 8.76 17.90
C ASN A 205 -19.93 8.35 17.36
N ARG A 206 -20.31 7.07 17.49
CA ARG A 206 -21.47 6.45 16.82
C ARG A 206 -21.55 6.74 15.32
N ASN A 207 -20.42 7.12 14.71
CA ASN A 207 -20.35 7.68 13.37
C ASN A 207 -19.90 6.61 12.35
N TRP A 208 -20.52 5.44 12.46
CA TRP A 208 -20.20 4.28 11.63
C TRP A 208 -20.39 4.58 10.14
N GLU A 209 -21.42 5.38 9.81
CA GLU A 209 -21.74 5.73 8.42
C GLU A 209 -20.61 6.54 7.79
N ARG A 210 -20.13 7.59 8.46
CA ARG A 210 -19.00 8.39 7.98
C ARG A 210 -17.76 7.54 7.82
N THR A 211 -17.37 6.83 8.87
CA THR A 211 -16.12 6.04 8.86
C THR A 211 -16.15 4.97 7.79
N LYS A 212 -17.26 4.23 7.68
CA LYS A 212 -17.44 3.20 6.64
C LYS A 212 -17.46 3.81 5.24
N SER A 213 -18.13 4.95 5.04
CA SER A 213 -18.19 5.60 3.73
C SER A 213 -16.81 6.05 3.26
N ILE A 214 -16.05 6.71 4.14
CA ILE A 214 -14.69 7.20 3.84
C ILE A 214 -13.76 6.02 3.57
N PHE A 215 -13.75 5.03 4.45
CA PHE A 215 -12.92 3.84 4.26
C PHE A 215 -13.27 3.12 2.95
N SER A 216 -14.56 2.87 2.69
CA SER A 216 -14.99 2.13 1.50
C SER A 216 -14.61 2.86 0.22
N TYR A 217 -14.78 4.19 0.18
CA TYR A 217 -14.41 4.98 -1.00
C TYR A 217 -12.90 4.98 -1.22
N PHE A 218 -12.13 5.24 -0.15
CA PHE A 218 -10.66 5.24 -0.19
C PHE A 218 -10.10 3.88 -0.61
N PHE A 219 -10.62 2.80 -0.03
CA PHE A 219 -10.21 1.43 -0.32
C PHE A 219 -10.59 0.99 -1.74
N ALA A 220 -11.79 1.34 -2.21
CA ALA A 220 -12.20 1.02 -3.57
C ALA A 220 -11.30 1.69 -4.63
N ILE A 221 -10.84 2.92 -4.38
CA ILE A 221 -9.89 3.58 -5.28
C ILE A 221 -8.54 2.85 -5.26
N LEU A 222 -8.01 2.48 -4.09
CA LEU A 222 -6.78 1.69 -3.99
C LEU A 222 -6.89 0.38 -4.79
N GLN A 223 -7.96 -0.40 -4.57
CA GLN A 223 -8.18 -1.67 -5.28
C GLN A 223 -8.27 -1.45 -6.79
N THR A 224 -9.02 -0.43 -7.23
CA THR A 224 -9.11 -0.07 -8.65
C THR A 224 -7.72 0.18 -9.24
N CYS A 225 -6.82 0.86 -8.51
CA CYS A 225 -5.48 1.15 -8.98
C CYS A 225 -4.61 -0.12 -9.09
N ASP A 226 -4.58 -0.98 -8.06
CA ASP A 226 -3.79 -2.22 -8.06
C ASP A 226 -4.31 -3.23 -9.11
N ASP A 227 -5.64 -3.40 -9.20
CA ASP A 227 -6.28 -4.34 -10.12
C ASP A 227 -6.02 -3.98 -11.58
N TYR A 228 -6.21 -2.70 -11.94
CA TYR A 228 -5.98 -2.26 -13.32
C TYR A 228 -4.49 -2.24 -13.66
N ALA A 229 -3.59 -1.92 -12.73
CA ALA A 229 -2.15 -1.97 -12.95
C ALA A 229 -1.70 -3.41 -13.23
N SER A 230 -2.20 -4.35 -12.41
CA SER A 230 -1.96 -5.78 -12.58
C SER A 230 -2.47 -6.29 -13.93
N ALA A 231 -3.73 -5.98 -14.27
CA ALA A 231 -4.33 -6.41 -15.52
C ALA A 231 -3.65 -5.79 -16.75
N HIS A 232 -3.14 -4.56 -16.65
CA HIS A 232 -2.38 -3.93 -17.71
C HIS A 232 -1.06 -4.66 -17.98
N PHE A 233 -0.33 -5.05 -16.93
CA PHE A 233 0.90 -5.81 -17.08
C PHE A 233 0.65 -7.18 -17.71
N SER A 234 -0.35 -7.94 -17.24
CA SER A 234 -0.69 -9.24 -17.83
C SER A 234 -1.04 -9.10 -19.33
N LYS A 235 -1.86 -8.10 -19.70
CA LYS A 235 -2.21 -7.82 -21.11
C LYS A 235 -1.03 -7.36 -21.94
N PHE A 236 -0.08 -6.62 -21.37
CA PHE A 236 1.13 -6.22 -22.06
C PHE A 236 1.98 -7.43 -22.43
N VAL A 237 2.08 -8.40 -21.53
CA VAL A 237 2.82 -9.65 -21.78
C VAL A 237 2.11 -10.50 -22.83
N GLU A 238 0.78 -10.57 -22.85
CA GLU A 238 0.02 -11.34 -23.85
C GLU A 238 0.19 -10.85 -25.29
N ARG A 239 0.42 -9.55 -25.50
CA ARG A 239 0.66 -8.94 -26.83
C ARG A 239 1.96 -9.41 -27.46
#